data_AF-A0A6H0WHR9-F1
#
_entry.id   AF-A0A6H0WHR9-F1
#
_cell.length_a   1.000
_cell.length_b   1.000
_cell.length_c   1.000
_cell.angle_alpha   90.00
_cell.angle_beta   90.00
_cell.angle_gamma   90.00
#
_symmetry.space_group_name_H-M   'P 1'
#
loop_
_entity.id
_entity.type
_entity.pdbx_description
1 polymer ?
#
loop_
_entity_poly.entity_id
_entity_poly.type
_entity_poly.pdbx_seq_one_letter_code
_entity_poly.pdbx_strand_id
1 'polypeptide(L)'
;MLYMLTKDELSWIRCVLEDFEPGEISPSYFYKEKTEFARNQNREKVRKELDALRNKMRSYTPEELFLFKNKKERENKGLNNFSGIYIIHNSDKDINYVGQAVRVFDRAYNHFLANAGNDRVYEDFCLGNTFRISLIPLSITSFSTLNELEDNAIRAYDSIHKGYNKMPGNVMDKYIFINDEYQEAANLILDKIQGTELFSSLTNDRKRMIYISSLFTEFSLPENMHFKLGLLKSIKEFQKTNKKI
;
A
#
# COMPACT_ATOMS: atom_id res chain seq x y z
N MET A 1 20.85 29.15 -3.01
CA MET A 1 20.05 28.60 -1.89
C MET A 1 21.03 27.90 -0.95
N LEU A 2 22.00 28.68 -0.43
CA LEU A 2 23.22 28.14 0.19
C LEU A 2 22.93 27.64 1.61
N TYR A 3 23.61 26.56 2.01
CA TYR A 3 23.65 25.95 3.35
C TYR A 3 22.59 24.89 3.68
N MET A 4 22.28 23.98 2.76
CA MET A 4 21.50 22.78 3.13
C MET A 4 22.37 21.65 3.69
N LEU A 5 23.54 21.40 3.09
CA LEU A 5 24.44 20.30 3.46
C LEU A 5 25.86 20.83 3.73
N THR A 6 26.55 20.22 4.69
CA THR A 6 27.96 20.49 4.98
C THR A 6 28.85 19.96 3.85
N LYS A 7 30.12 20.40 3.79
CA LYS A 7 31.06 19.91 2.78
C LYS A 7 31.29 18.40 2.90
N ASP A 8 31.36 17.90 4.13
CA ASP A 8 31.60 16.48 4.41
C ASP A 8 30.38 15.64 4.01
N GLU A 9 29.17 16.10 4.36
CA GLU A 9 27.91 15.48 3.93
C GLU A 9 27.82 15.42 2.38
N LEU A 10 28.15 16.51 1.69
CA LEU A 10 28.15 16.56 0.23
C LEU A 10 29.20 15.65 -0.40
N SER A 11 30.41 15.61 0.17
CA SER A 11 31.48 14.74 -0.31
C SER A 11 31.08 13.27 -0.17
N TRP A 12 30.49 12.90 0.96
CA TRP A 12 30.01 11.55 1.19
C TRP A 12 28.90 11.15 0.22
N ILE A 13 27.88 12.02 0.03
CA ILE A 13 26.80 11.74 -0.95
C ILE A 13 27.37 11.52 -2.36
N ARG A 14 28.38 12.29 -2.78
CA ARG A 14 29.01 12.10 -4.10
C ARG A 14 29.63 10.72 -4.22
N CYS A 15 30.45 10.30 -3.25
CA CYS A 15 31.07 8.98 -3.25
C CYS A 15 30.02 7.86 -3.29
N VAL A 16 28.94 7.96 -2.50
CA VAL A 16 27.86 6.96 -2.50
C VAL A 16 27.20 6.85 -3.88
N LEU A 17 27.06 7.95 -4.62
CA LEU A 17 26.34 7.97 -5.90
C LEU A 17 27.23 7.65 -7.12
N GLU A 18 28.56 7.57 -6.96
CA GLU A 18 29.51 7.36 -8.05
C GLU A 18 29.45 5.95 -8.64
N ASP A 19 29.18 4.93 -7.81
CA ASP A 19 29.21 3.51 -8.19
C ASP A 19 27.96 3.04 -8.97
N PHE A 20 27.24 3.95 -9.63
CA PHE A 20 26.03 3.60 -10.38
C PHE A 20 26.35 3.00 -11.75
N GLU A 21 26.07 1.70 -11.92
CA GLU A 21 26.15 1.02 -13.21
C GLU A 21 24.78 0.98 -13.93
N PRO A 22 24.64 1.63 -15.11
CA PRO A 22 23.41 1.55 -15.89
C PRO A 22 23.17 0.12 -16.41
N GLY A 23 21.97 -0.40 -16.19
CA GLY A 23 21.54 -1.70 -16.76
C GLY A 23 21.46 -2.85 -15.75
N GLU A 24 21.84 -2.64 -14.50
CA GLU A 24 21.61 -3.61 -13.44
C GLU A 24 20.11 -3.87 -13.18
N ILE A 25 19.78 -5.10 -12.80
CA ILE A 25 18.41 -5.46 -12.42
C ILE A 25 18.03 -4.68 -11.16
N SER A 26 16.87 -4.00 -11.21
CA SER A 26 16.45 -3.14 -10.11
C SER A 26 16.35 -3.93 -8.78
N PRO A 27 16.89 -3.39 -7.68
CA PRO A 27 16.68 -3.89 -6.32
C PRO A 27 15.22 -4.15 -5.97
N SER A 28 14.32 -3.33 -6.54
CA SER A 28 12.88 -3.49 -6.40
C SER A 28 12.36 -4.83 -6.94
N TYR A 29 12.98 -5.36 -8.00
CA TYR A 29 12.64 -6.68 -8.55
C TYR A 29 13.00 -7.78 -7.55
N PHE A 30 14.23 -7.81 -7.06
CA PHE A 30 14.67 -8.80 -6.07
C PHE A 30 13.88 -8.72 -4.76
N TYR A 31 13.59 -7.50 -4.29
CA TYR A 31 12.74 -7.28 -3.12
C TYR A 31 11.35 -7.88 -3.33
N LYS A 32 10.73 -7.60 -4.49
CA LYS A 32 9.42 -8.14 -4.83
C LYS A 32 9.45 -9.66 -4.84
N GLU A 33 10.34 -10.28 -5.61
CA GLU A 33 10.47 -11.74 -5.72
C GLU A 33 10.64 -12.40 -4.35
N LYS A 34 11.59 -11.89 -3.54
CA LYS A 34 11.83 -12.40 -2.18
C LYS A 34 10.59 -12.27 -1.29
N THR A 35 9.91 -11.14 -1.37
CA THR A 35 8.68 -10.87 -0.59
C THR A 35 7.55 -11.80 -1.01
N GLU A 36 7.31 -11.95 -2.30
CA GLU A 36 6.26 -12.83 -2.83
C GLU A 36 6.53 -14.29 -2.47
N PHE A 37 7.79 -14.73 -2.57
CA PHE A 37 8.21 -16.06 -2.14
C PHE A 37 7.93 -16.30 -0.64
N ALA A 38 8.38 -15.39 0.23
CA ALA A 38 8.17 -15.50 1.66
C ALA A 38 6.68 -15.50 2.06
N ARG A 39 5.86 -14.64 1.43
CA ARG A 39 4.41 -14.58 1.70
C ARG A 39 3.69 -15.84 1.19
N ASN A 40 4.08 -16.36 0.04
CA ASN A 40 3.53 -17.62 -0.49
C ASN A 40 3.83 -18.81 0.45
N GLN A 41 5.03 -18.88 1.03
CA GLN A 41 5.37 -19.93 2.00
C GLN A 41 4.52 -19.85 3.27
N ASN A 42 4.10 -18.65 3.68
CA ASN A 42 3.34 -18.43 4.90
C ASN A 42 1.81 -18.48 4.71
N ARG A 43 1.31 -18.69 3.49
CA ARG A 43 -0.13 -18.55 3.17
C ARG A 43 -1.04 -19.41 4.05
N GLU A 44 -0.64 -20.63 4.38
CA GLU A 44 -1.43 -21.55 5.22
C GLU A 44 -1.50 -21.09 6.67
N LYS A 45 -0.40 -20.52 7.19
CA LYS A 45 -0.36 -19.94 8.53
C LYS A 45 -1.28 -18.72 8.61
N VAL A 46 -1.14 -17.81 7.64
CA VAL A 46 -2.01 -16.63 7.52
C VAL A 46 -3.47 -17.05 7.39
N ARG A 47 -3.78 -18.07 6.59
CA ARG A 47 -5.14 -18.58 6.43
C ARG A 47 -5.75 -19.00 7.76
N LYS A 48 -5.02 -19.79 8.55
CA LYS A 48 -5.45 -20.22 9.90
C LYS A 48 -5.69 -19.06 10.85
N GLU A 49 -4.79 -18.06 10.85
CA GLU A 49 -4.92 -16.86 11.69
C GLU A 49 -6.16 -16.04 11.30
N LEU A 50 -6.36 -15.80 10.01
CA LEU A 50 -7.51 -15.06 9.51
C LEU A 50 -8.82 -15.82 9.73
N ASP A 51 -8.87 -17.13 9.50
CA ASP A 51 -10.07 -17.93 9.78
C ASP A 51 -10.40 -17.96 11.27
N ALA A 52 -9.40 -18.04 12.15
CA ALA A 52 -9.61 -17.93 13.59
C ALA A 52 -10.21 -16.57 14.00
N LEU A 53 -9.79 -15.48 13.36
CA LEU A 53 -10.41 -14.16 13.53
C LEU A 53 -11.85 -14.16 13.00
N ARG A 54 -12.07 -14.62 11.76
CA ARG A 54 -13.40 -14.68 11.13
C ARG A 54 -14.40 -15.45 11.96
N ASN A 55 -14.00 -16.58 12.55
CA ASN A 55 -14.86 -17.42 13.37
C ASN A 55 -15.29 -16.76 14.69
N LYS A 56 -14.50 -15.81 15.20
CA LYS A 56 -14.82 -15.03 16.42
C LYS A 56 -15.60 -13.75 16.11
N MET A 57 -15.57 -13.32 14.86
CA MET A 57 -16.15 -12.06 14.42
C MET A 57 -17.51 -12.30 13.78
N ARG A 58 -18.37 -11.27 13.84
CA ARG A 58 -19.63 -11.29 13.10
C ARG A 58 -19.35 -11.27 11.60
N SER A 59 -19.99 -12.18 10.87
CA SER A 59 -20.14 -12.08 9.41
C SER A 59 -21.37 -11.27 9.04
N TYR A 60 -21.33 -10.64 7.87
CA TYR A 60 -22.41 -9.83 7.34
C TYR A 60 -22.95 -10.41 6.03
N THR A 61 -24.23 -10.17 5.73
CA THR A 61 -24.80 -10.37 4.39
C THR A 61 -24.75 -9.09 3.56
N PRO A 62 -24.92 -9.16 2.22
CA PRO A 62 -25.06 -7.96 1.40
C PRO A 62 -26.16 -7.01 1.92
N GLU A 63 -27.33 -7.53 2.29
CA GLU A 63 -28.49 -6.77 2.80
C GLU A 63 -28.14 -6.00 4.08
N GLU A 64 -27.39 -6.63 4.98
CA GLU A 64 -26.89 -5.95 6.17
C GLU A 64 -25.92 -4.81 5.80
N LEU A 65 -25.03 -5.02 4.81
CA LEU A 65 -24.17 -3.95 4.32
C LEU A 65 -24.96 -2.80 3.68
N PHE A 66 -26.07 -3.07 2.97
CA PHE A 66 -26.97 -2.04 2.46
C PHE A 66 -27.57 -1.19 3.58
N LEU A 67 -27.97 -1.79 4.70
CA LEU A 67 -28.45 -1.07 5.89
C LEU A 67 -27.32 -0.23 6.50
N PHE A 68 -26.12 -0.80 6.54
CA PHE A 68 -24.94 -0.17 7.13
C PHE A 68 -24.23 0.82 6.20
N LYS A 69 -24.78 1.15 5.03
CA LYS A 69 -24.24 2.25 4.21
C LYS A 69 -24.43 3.61 4.90
N ASN A 70 -25.48 3.77 5.69
CA ASN A 70 -25.76 5.01 6.41
C ASN A 70 -24.92 5.06 7.69
N LYS A 71 -24.11 6.13 7.83
CA LYS A 71 -23.24 6.35 9.00
C LYS A 71 -24.03 6.32 10.31
N LYS A 72 -25.19 6.99 10.38
CA LYS A 72 -26.03 7.07 11.58
C LYS A 72 -26.58 5.70 11.96
N GLU A 73 -27.07 4.93 10.99
CA GLU A 73 -27.58 3.57 11.22
C GLU A 73 -26.50 2.63 11.77
N ARG A 74 -25.27 2.74 11.26
CA ARG A 74 -24.13 1.98 11.80
C ARG A 74 -23.78 2.39 13.22
N GLU A 75 -23.64 3.70 13.46
CA GLU A 75 -23.24 4.24 14.76
C GLU A 75 -24.28 3.93 15.85
N ASN A 76 -25.57 3.99 15.52
CA ASN A 76 -26.66 3.57 16.41
C ASN A 76 -26.56 2.09 16.83
N LYS A 77 -25.87 1.26 16.04
CA LYS A 77 -25.61 -0.16 16.35
C LYS A 77 -24.21 -0.41 16.91
N GLY A 78 -23.48 0.65 17.27
CA GLY A 78 -22.10 0.55 17.75
C GLY A 78 -21.09 0.09 16.69
N LEU A 79 -21.45 0.15 15.40
CA LEU A 79 -20.58 -0.25 14.30
C LEU A 79 -19.83 0.96 13.77
N ASN A 80 -18.58 1.13 14.21
CA ASN A 80 -17.71 2.14 13.63
C ASN A 80 -17.00 1.59 12.40
N ASN A 81 -16.78 2.47 11.42
CA ASN A 81 -15.94 2.11 10.29
C ASN A 81 -14.47 2.11 10.72
N PHE A 82 -13.66 1.28 10.08
CA PHE A 82 -12.26 1.09 10.48
C PHE A 82 -11.37 0.74 9.29
N SER A 83 -10.07 0.88 9.53
CA SER A 83 -9.02 0.48 8.60
C SER A 83 -8.78 -1.03 8.72
N GLY A 84 -8.87 -1.76 7.62
CA GLY A 84 -8.68 -3.21 7.61
C GLY A 84 -8.94 -3.83 6.24
N ILE A 85 -9.21 -5.13 6.25
CA ILE A 85 -9.64 -5.87 5.05
C ILE A 85 -11.09 -6.32 5.16
N TYR A 86 -11.68 -6.58 4.01
CA TYR A 86 -12.95 -7.28 3.85
C TYR A 86 -12.75 -8.50 2.96
N ILE A 87 -13.33 -9.62 3.37
CA ILE A 87 -13.34 -10.90 2.65
C ILE A 87 -14.78 -11.19 2.28
N ILE A 88 -15.09 -11.22 0.98
CA ILE A 88 -16.40 -11.57 0.44
C ILE A 88 -16.32 -13.01 -0.04
N HIS A 89 -17.00 -13.92 0.66
CA HIS A 89 -17.07 -15.33 0.32
C HIS A 89 -18.40 -15.61 -0.40
N ASN A 90 -18.32 -16.06 -1.65
CA ASN A 90 -19.47 -16.64 -2.35
C ASN A 90 -19.61 -18.09 -1.87
N SER A 91 -20.70 -18.37 -1.16
CA SER A 91 -20.95 -19.69 -0.55
C SER A 91 -21.32 -20.75 -1.58
N ASP A 92 -21.93 -20.37 -2.71
CA ASP A 92 -22.37 -21.33 -3.73
C ASP A 92 -21.23 -21.81 -4.62
N LYS A 93 -20.22 -20.94 -4.82
CA LYS A 93 -19.03 -21.26 -5.63
C LYS A 93 -17.81 -21.62 -4.79
N ASP A 94 -17.89 -21.44 -3.47
CA ASP A 94 -16.78 -21.55 -2.53
C ASP A 94 -15.51 -20.78 -2.94
N ILE A 95 -15.70 -19.53 -3.38
CA ILE A 95 -14.62 -18.64 -3.82
C ILE A 95 -14.66 -17.30 -3.11
N ASN A 96 -13.51 -16.62 -3.06
CA ASN A 96 -13.33 -15.40 -2.27
C ASN A 96 -12.94 -14.20 -3.13
N TYR A 97 -13.35 -13.02 -2.68
CA TYR A 97 -12.74 -11.74 -2.99
C TYR A 97 -12.16 -11.13 -1.72
N VAL A 98 -10.97 -10.56 -1.81
CA VAL A 98 -10.31 -9.87 -0.70
C VAL A 98 -10.00 -8.45 -1.13
N GLY A 99 -10.31 -7.46 -0.29
CA GLY A 99 -9.90 -6.08 -0.51
C GLY A 99 -9.57 -5.36 0.80
N GLN A 100 -8.79 -4.29 0.71
CA GLN A 100 -8.54 -3.38 1.84
C GLN A 100 -9.38 -2.10 1.77
N ALA A 101 -9.56 -1.43 2.92
CA ALA A 101 -9.92 -0.02 2.97
C ALA A 101 -9.60 0.62 4.32
N VAL A 102 -9.43 1.94 4.32
CA VAL A 102 -9.49 2.77 5.55
C VAL A 102 -10.91 2.80 6.14
N ARG A 103 -11.91 2.51 5.31
CA ARG A 103 -13.34 2.51 5.63
C ARG A 103 -13.99 1.23 5.09
N VAL A 104 -13.69 0.09 5.72
CA VAL A 104 -14.08 -1.26 5.23
C VAL A 104 -15.56 -1.42 4.90
N PHE A 105 -16.48 -0.88 5.71
CA PHE A 105 -17.93 -1.04 5.45
C PHE A 105 -18.31 -0.40 4.12
N ASP A 106 -17.80 0.81 3.86
CA ASP A 106 -18.15 1.58 2.68
C ASP A 106 -17.58 0.90 1.42
N ARG A 107 -16.37 0.34 1.51
CA ARG A 107 -15.72 -0.32 0.38
C ARG A 107 -16.31 -1.70 0.09
N ALA A 108 -16.61 -2.50 1.11
CA ALA A 108 -17.20 -3.82 0.97
C ALA A 108 -18.60 -3.75 0.32
N TYR A 109 -19.43 -2.80 0.79
CA TYR A 109 -20.76 -2.54 0.23
C TYR A 109 -20.73 -2.23 -1.27
N ASN A 110 -19.73 -1.48 -1.74
CA ASN A 110 -19.65 -1.08 -3.15
C ASN A 110 -19.55 -2.27 -4.13
N HIS A 111 -19.18 -3.47 -3.68
CA HIS A 111 -19.15 -4.67 -4.54
C HIS A 111 -20.54 -5.20 -4.89
N PHE A 112 -21.58 -4.73 -4.21
CA PHE A 112 -22.97 -5.12 -4.43
C PHE A 112 -23.78 -4.02 -5.13
N LEU A 113 -23.10 -3.02 -5.71
CA LEU A 113 -23.71 -1.96 -6.51
C LEU A 113 -23.38 -2.10 -7.99
N ALA A 114 -24.36 -1.75 -8.83
CA ALA A 114 -24.15 -1.68 -10.27
C ALA A 114 -22.99 -0.73 -10.60
N ASN A 115 -22.07 -1.17 -11.46
CA ASN A 115 -20.92 -0.42 -11.93
C ASN A 115 -19.93 0.02 -10.84
N ALA A 116 -19.86 -0.71 -9.72
CA ALA A 116 -18.89 -0.46 -8.67
C ALA A 116 -18.25 -1.75 -8.15
N GLY A 117 -17.07 -1.61 -7.54
CA GLY A 117 -16.38 -2.75 -6.94
C GLY A 117 -15.85 -3.74 -7.97
N ASN A 118 -16.24 -5.01 -7.87
CA ASN A 118 -15.78 -6.10 -8.72
C ASN A 118 -16.97 -6.64 -9.49
N ASP A 119 -16.93 -6.50 -10.82
CA ASP A 119 -18.07 -6.82 -11.68
C ASP A 119 -18.54 -8.28 -11.52
N ARG A 120 -17.62 -9.23 -11.33
CA ARG A 120 -17.97 -10.65 -11.16
C ARG A 120 -18.65 -10.94 -9.81
N VAL A 121 -18.28 -10.21 -8.76
CA VAL A 121 -18.99 -10.30 -7.47
C VAL A 121 -20.42 -9.78 -7.64
N TYR A 122 -20.58 -8.64 -8.32
CA TYR A 122 -21.88 -8.05 -8.57
C TYR A 122 -22.77 -8.92 -9.48
N GLU A 123 -22.21 -9.47 -10.57
CA GLU A 123 -22.89 -10.41 -11.47
C GLU A 123 -23.43 -11.62 -10.70
N ASP A 124 -22.58 -12.25 -9.87
CA ASP A 124 -22.97 -13.40 -9.07
C ASP A 124 -24.01 -13.05 -8.00
N PHE A 125 -23.95 -11.85 -7.42
CA PHE A 125 -24.98 -11.33 -6.54
C PHE A 125 -26.32 -11.15 -7.26
N CYS A 126 -26.33 -10.59 -8.48
CA CYS A 126 -27.54 -10.47 -9.29
C CYS A 126 -28.13 -11.83 -9.71
N LEU A 127 -27.30 -12.86 -9.84
CA LEU A 127 -27.75 -14.24 -10.09
C LEU A 127 -28.34 -14.92 -8.84
N GLY A 128 -28.36 -14.25 -7.70
CA GLY A 128 -28.93 -14.76 -6.46
C GLY A 128 -27.97 -15.61 -5.63
N ASN A 129 -26.67 -15.57 -5.92
CA ASN A 129 -25.70 -16.30 -5.09
C ASN A 129 -25.65 -15.74 -3.67
N THR A 130 -25.38 -16.62 -2.71
CA THR A 130 -25.29 -16.34 -1.28
C THR A 130 -23.88 -15.88 -0.92
N PHE A 131 -23.79 -14.73 -0.25
CA PHE A 131 -22.52 -14.16 0.18
C PHE A 131 -22.41 -14.02 1.70
N ARG A 132 -21.20 -14.27 2.21
CA ARG A 132 -20.79 -13.96 3.58
C ARG A 132 -19.61 -13.00 3.56
N ILE A 133 -19.75 -11.86 4.23
CA ILE A 133 -18.73 -10.83 4.28
C ILE A 133 -18.09 -10.80 5.67
N SER A 134 -16.79 -10.98 5.74
CA SER A 134 -16.00 -10.83 6.96
C SER A 134 -15.22 -9.52 6.92
N LEU A 135 -15.27 -8.72 7.98
CA LEU A 135 -14.55 -7.44 8.09
C LEU A 135 -13.52 -7.56 9.21
N ILE A 136 -12.23 -7.42 8.89
CA ILE A 136 -11.13 -7.66 9.83
C ILE A 136 -10.30 -6.37 9.99
N PRO A 137 -10.32 -5.73 11.18
CA PRO A 137 -9.51 -4.56 11.46
C PRO A 137 -8.01 -4.87 11.35
N LEU A 138 -7.24 -3.94 10.79
CA LEU A 138 -5.77 -4.04 10.77
C LEU A 138 -5.21 -4.13 12.21
N SER A 139 -5.81 -3.39 13.14
CA SER A 139 -5.36 -3.24 14.53
C SER A 139 -5.38 -4.52 15.37
N ILE A 140 -6.06 -5.57 14.91
CA ILE A 140 -6.13 -6.87 15.59
C ILE A 140 -5.32 -7.95 14.88
N THR A 141 -4.53 -7.57 13.88
CA THR A 141 -3.66 -8.47 13.12
C THR A 141 -2.19 -8.19 13.44
N SER A 142 -1.29 -9.11 13.08
CA SER A 142 0.15 -8.91 13.21
C SER A 142 0.76 -8.05 12.10
N PHE A 143 -0.03 -7.61 11.12
CA PHE A 143 0.45 -6.86 9.96
C PHE A 143 0.55 -5.37 10.26
N SER A 144 1.56 -4.72 9.68
CA SER A 144 1.82 -3.30 9.94
C SER A 144 1.07 -2.38 8.98
N THR A 145 0.76 -2.86 7.78
CA THR A 145 0.10 -2.06 6.74
C THR A 145 -1.08 -2.79 6.12
N LEU A 146 -2.03 -2.02 5.57
CA LEU A 146 -3.15 -2.58 4.82
C LEU A 146 -2.70 -3.36 3.57
N ASN A 147 -1.65 -2.88 2.89
CA ASN A 147 -1.10 -3.54 1.71
C ASN A 147 -0.54 -4.92 2.06
N GLU A 148 0.18 -5.01 3.19
CA GLU A 148 0.73 -6.26 3.69
C GLU A 148 -0.38 -7.25 4.07
N LEU A 149 -1.39 -6.79 4.82
CA LEU A 149 -2.53 -7.61 5.22
C LEU A 149 -3.34 -8.10 4.01
N GLU A 150 -3.62 -7.23 3.04
CA GLU A 150 -4.38 -7.55 1.82
C GLU A 150 -3.67 -8.59 0.96
N ASP A 151 -2.38 -8.38 0.63
CA ASP A 151 -1.64 -9.32 -0.21
C ASP A 151 -1.47 -10.69 0.44
N ASN A 152 -1.17 -10.73 1.74
CA ASN A 152 -1.11 -11.98 2.49
C ASN A 152 -2.48 -12.68 2.53
N ALA A 153 -3.57 -11.94 2.72
CA ALA A 153 -4.92 -12.50 2.69
C ALA A 153 -5.28 -13.04 1.29
N ILE A 154 -5.01 -12.30 0.22
CA ILE A 154 -5.25 -12.76 -1.17
C ILE A 154 -4.55 -14.10 -1.43
N ARG A 155 -3.29 -14.24 -1.00
CA ARG A 155 -2.52 -15.49 -1.12
C ARG A 155 -3.09 -16.61 -0.24
N ALA A 156 -3.48 -16.31 0.99
CA ALA A 156 -4.08 -17.25 1.93
C ALA A 156 -5.43 -17.81 1.45
N TYR A 157 -6.21 -17.01 0.72
CA TYR A 157 -7.48 -17.43 0.13
C TYR A 157 -7.38 -17.89 -1.33
N ASP A 158 -6.16 -17.92 -1.90
CA ASP A 158 -5.90 -18.20 -3.32
C ASP A 158 -6.84 -17.42 -4.25
N SER A 159 -7.17 -16.18 -3.88
CA SER A 159 -8.32 -15.48 -4.47
C SER A 159 -8.05 -14.91 -5.87
N ILE A 160 -6.82 -15.02 -6.37
CA ILE A 160 -6.45 -14.71 -7.76
C ILE A 160 -6.75 -15.89 -8.67
N HIS A 161 -6.27 -17.08 -8.29
CA HIS A 161 -6.38 -18.27 -9.13
C HIS A 161 -7.70 -18.99 -8.93
N LYS A 162 -8.28 -18.92 -7.73
CA LYS A 162 -9.52 -19.57 -7.32
C LYS A 162 -10.50 -18.57 -6.71
N GLY A 163 -10.50 -17.34 -7.19
CA GLY A 163 -11.37 -16.29 -6.67
C GLY A 163 -11.66 -15.16 -7.64
N TYR A 164 -12.11 -14.05 -7.08
CA TYR A 164 -12.53 -12.87 -7.83
C TYR A 164 -11.42 -11.82 -7.99
N ASN A 165 -10.31 -11.92 -7.23
CA ASN A 165 -9.21 -10.96 -7.34
C ASN A 165 -8.53 -11.12 -8.70
N LYS A 166 -8.13 -10.00 -9.30
CA LYS A 166 -7.35 -10.00 -10.56
C LYS A 166 -5.86 -9.78 -10.33
N MET A 167 -5.48 -9.28 -9.14
CA MET A 167 -4.12 -8.87 -8.79
C MET A 167 -3.83 -9.23 -7.32
N PRO A 168 -2.56 -9.48 -6.94
CA PRO A 168 -2.16 -9.86 -5.59
C PRO A 168 -2.20 -8.74 -4.54
N GLY A 169 -2.60 -7.52 -4.90
CA GLY A 169 -2.46 -6.35 -4.03
C GLY A 169 -1.13 -5.63 -4.27
N ASN A 170 -0.84 -4.59 -3.48
CA ASN A 170 0.36 -3.77 -3.69
C ASN A 170 1.56 -4.28 -2.86
N VAL A 171 2.49 -4.98 -3.49
CA VAL A 171 3.75 -5.43 -2.85
C VAL A 171 4.80 -4.31 -2.77
N MET A 172 4.73 -3.33 -3.68
CA MET A 172 5.71 -2.25 -3.82
C MET A 172 5.15 -0.93 -3.27
N ASP A 173 4.91 -0.89 -1.96
CA ASP A 173 4.37 0.29 -1.29
C ASP A 173 5.43 1.30 -0.82
N LYS A 174 6.70 0.90 -0.85
CA LYS A 174 7.86 1.77 -0.66
C LYS A 174 8.85 1.66 -1.82
N TYR A 175 9.62 2.71 -2.04
CA TYR A 175 10.76 2.65 -2.95
C TYR A 175 11.89 1.84 -2.32
N ILE A 176 12.54 0.99 -3.09
CA ILE A 176 13.68 0.18 -2.64
C ILE A 176 14.94 0.77 -3.26
N PHE A 177 15.75 1.43 -2.43
CA PHE A 177 17.08 1.87 -2.82
C PHE A 177 18.01 0.65 -3.04
N ILE A 178 19.11 0.87 -3.75
CA ILE A 178 20.05 -0.21 -4.11
C ILE A 178 20.82 -0.73 -2.92
N ASN A 179 21.09 0.14 -1.96
CA ASN A 179 21.73 -0.16 -0.71
C ASN A 179 21.23 0.82 0.36
N ASP A 180 21.66 0.58 1.60
CA ASP A 180 21.28 1.39 2.75
C ASP A 180 21.89 2.79 2.66
N GLU A 181 23.09 2.95 2.09
CA GLU A 181 23.74 4.26 1.92
C GLU A 181 22.95 5.21 1.02
N TYR A 182 22.30 4.70 -0.04
CA TYR A 182 21.40 5.49 -0.87
C TYR A 182 20.16 5.94 -0.07
N GLN A 183 19.62 5.08 0.78
CA GLN A 183 18.50 5.44 1.64
C GLN A 183 18.93 6.50 2.66
N GLU A 184 20.11 6.38 3.25
CA GLU A 184 20.70 7.34 4.18
C GLU A 184 20.96 8.69 3.50
N ALA A 185 21.53 8.71 2.30
CA ALA A 185 21.75 9.94 1.54
C ALA A 185 20.42 10.62 1.16
N ALA A 186 19.40 9.84 0.79
CA ALA A 186 18.07 10.38 0.52
C ALA A 186 17.42 10.96 1.78
N ASN A 187 17.55 10.29 2.93
CA ASN A 187 17.05 10.77 4.22
C ASN A 187 17.75 12.05 4.64
N LEU A 188 19.07 12.11 4.50
CA LEU A 188 19.87 13.29 4.81
C LEU A 188 19.41 14.49 3.99
N ILE A 189 19.21 14.33 2.67
CA ILE A 189 18.66 15.40 1.82
C ILE A 189 17.25 15.78 2.27
N LEU A 190 16.38 14.79 2.51
CA LEU A 190 15.00 15.00 2.94
C LEU A 190 14.94 15.80 4.26
N ASP A 191 15.82 15.49 5.21
CA ASP A 191 15.85 16.11 6.52
C ASP A 191 16.24 17.59 6.49
N LYS A 192 17.03 18.01 5.50
CA LYS A 192 17.39 19.42 5.32
C LYS A 192 16.29 20.22 4.61
N ILE A 193 15.49 19.56 3.77
CA ILE A 193 14.46 20.23 2.95
C ILE A 193 13.09 20.22 3.61
N GLN A 194 12.81 19.26 4.49
CA GLN A 194 11.53 19.17 5.19
C GLN A 194 11.26 20.46 5.97
N GLY A 195 9.99 20.91 5.96
CA GLY A 195 9.59 22.14 6.63
C GLY A 195 9.87 23.44 5.86
N THR A 196 10.57 23.41 4.73
CA THR A 196 10.76 24.61 3.90
C THR A 196 9.51 24.95 3.06
N GLU A 197 9.34 26.22 2.70
CA GLU A 197 8.29 26.65 1.78
C GLU A 197 8.44 25.98 0.40
N LEU A 198 9.70 25.85 -0.07
CA LEU A 198 10.03 25.15 -1.30
C LEU A 198 9.53 23.70 -1.27
N PHE A 199 9.81 22.96 -0.19
CA PHE A 199 9.34 21.59 -0.03
C PHE A 199 7.82 21.49 -0.10
N SER A 200 7.11 22.41 0.53
CA SER A 200 5.64 22.47 0.52
C SER A 200 5.08 22.71 -0.90
N SER A 201 5.83 23.43 -1.74
CA SER A 201 5.44 23.73 -3.13
C SER A 201 5.53 22.52 -4.09
N LEU A 202 6.30 21.47 -3.72
CA LEU A 202 6.55 20.25 -4.50
C LEU A 202 5.33 19.32 -4.52
N THR A 203 4.27 19.77 -5.19
CA THR A 203 2.92 19.19 -5.12
C THR A 203 2.71 17.99 -6.05
N ASN A 204 3.51 17.89 -7.12
CA ASN A 204 3.40 16.81 -8.11
C ASN A 204 4.78 16.27 -8.52
N ASP A 205 4.80 15.11 -9.19
CA ASP A 205 6.03 14.38 -9.49
C ASP A 205 6.93 15.17 -10.46
N ARG A 206 6.35 15.98 -11.37
CA ARG A 206 7.11 16.89 -12.25
C ARG A 206 7.87 17.94 -11.45
N LYS A 207 7.22 18.62 -10.50
CA LYS A 207 7.86 19.63 -9.64
C LYS A 207 8.97 19.02 -8.79
N ARG A 208 8.72 17.83 -8.20
CA ARG A 208 9.72 17.08 -7.43
C ARG A 208 10.95 16.75 -8.29
N MET A 209 10.73 16.24 -9.51
CA MET A 209 11.85 15.88 -10.39
C MET A 209 12.65 17.09 -10.85
N ILE A 210 12.00 18.21 -11.19
CA ILE A 210 12.69 19.45 -11.55
C ILE A 210 13.57 19.91 -10.39
N TYR A 211 13.02 19.95 -9.18
CA TYR A 211 13.77 20.33 -7.97
C TYR A 211 14.98 19.42 -7.73
N ILE A 212 14.78 18.09 -7.80
CA ILE A 212 15.85 17.11 -7.61
C ILE A 212 16.95 17.29 -8.68
N SER A 213 16.59 17.49 -9.94
CA SER A 213 17.56 17.76 -10.99
C SER A 213 18.35 19.04 -10.74
N SER A 214 17.70 20.12 -10.29
CA SER A 214 18.38 21.35 -9.90
C SER A 214 19.34 21.14 -8.73
N LEU A 215 18.94 20.35 -7.73
CA LEU A 215 19.78 19.99 -6.58
C LEU A 215 21.03 19.23 -7.02
N PHE A 216 20.88 18.26 -7.92
CA PHE A 216 22.01 17.51 -8.49
C PHE A 216 23.00 18.43 -9.21
N THR A 217 22.50 19.39 -9.99
CA THR A 217 23.35 20.39 -10.64
C THR A 217 24.03 21.32 -9.64
N GLU A 218 23.29 21.89 -8.69
CA GLU A 218 23.82 22.84 -7.68
C GLU A 218 24.91 22.19 -6.81
N PHE A 219 24.73 20.92 -6.45
CA PHE A 219 25.67 20.17 -5.61
C PHE A 219 26.68 19.35 -6.39
N SER A 220 26.68 19.42 -7.73
CA SER A 220 27.58 18.64 -8.59
C SER A 220 27.56 17.15 -8.22
N LEU A 221 26.36 16.59 -8.07
CA LEU A 221 26.18 15.16 -7.78
C LEU A 221 26.26 14.34 -9.09
N PRO A 222 26.80 13.11 -9.06
CA PRO A 222 26.79 12.20 -10.20
C PRO A 222 25.38 11.95 -10.74
N GLU A 223 25.23 11.76 -12.06
CA GLU A 223 23.93 11.47 -12.65
C GLU A 223 23.49 10.05 -12.27
N ASN A 224 22.43 9.97 -11.46
CA ASN A 224 21.97 8.70 -10.89
C ASN A 224 20.44 8.66 -10.90
N MET A 225 19.87 8.09 -11.98
CA MET A 225 18.42 8.06 -12.18
C MET A 225 17.70 7.24 -11.11
N HIS A 226 18.32 6.15 -10.64
CA HIS A 226 17.78 5.32 -9.58
C HIS A 226 17.59 6.15 -8.30
N PHE A 227 18.65 6.82 -7.85
CA PHE A 227 18.57 7.68 -6.67
C PHE A 227 17.57 8.83 -6.84
N LYS A 228 17.54 9.50 -8.00
CA LYS A 228 16.57 10.60 -8.26
C LYS A 228 15.12 10.13 -8.13
N LEU A 229 14.80 8.96 -8.68
CA LEU A 229 13.47 8.36 -8.55
C LEU A 229 13.17 7.99 -7.09
N GLY A 230 14.14 7.45 -6.36
CA GLY A 230 14.00 7.13 -4.94
C GLY A 230 13.78 8.35 -4.05
N LEU A 231 14.56 9.41 -4.25
CA LEU A 231 14.40 10.67 -3.55
C LEU A 231 13.03 11.30 -3.84
N LEU A 232 12.57 11.26 -5.10
CA LEU A 232 11.22 11.72 -5.47
C LEU A 232 10.14 10.97 -4.69
N LYS A 233 10.23 9.64 -4.61
CA LYS A 233 9.27 8.82 -3.87
C LYS A 233 9.33 9.09 -2.37
N SER A 234 10.52 9.28 -1.82
CA SER A 234 10.72 9.61 -0.40
C SER A 234 10.07 10.94 -0.03
N ILE A 235 10.26 11.98 -0.86
CA ILE A 235 9.58 13.28 -0.70
C ILE A 235 8.04 13.11 -0.72
N LYS A 236 7.54 12.33 -1.69
CA LYS A 236 6.10 12.10 -1.85
C LYS A 236 5.48 11.39 -0.65
N GLU A 237 6.12 10.32 -0.15
CA GLU A 237 5.64 9.58 1.01
C GLU A 237 5.72 10.41 2.29
N PHE A 238 6.79 11.19 2.48
CA PHE A 238 6.90 12.11 3.61
C PHE A 238 5.76 13.14 3.62
N GLN A 239 5.48 13.77 2.47
CA GLN A 239 4.38 14.73 2.36
C GLN A 239 3.02 14.07 2.57
N LYS A 240 2.80 12.84 2.08
CA LYS A 240 1.55 12.10 2.27
C LYS A 240 1.30 11.75 3.74
N THR A 241 2.35 11.39 4.45
CA THR A 241 2.29 11.06 5.89
C THR A 241 2.01 12.31 6.72
N ASN A 242 2.65 13.43 6.41
CA ASN A 242 2.53 14.69 7.16
C ASN A 242 1.36 15.60 6.73
N LYS A 243 0.69 15.31 5.60
CA LYS A 243 -0.58 15.96 5.23
C LYS A 243 -1.80 15.43 5.99
N LYS A 244 -1.63 14.43 6.86
CA LYS A 244 -2.69 13.97 7.76
C LYS A 244 -2.73 14.86 9.02
N ILE A 245 -3.23 16.08 8.87
CA ILE A 245 -3.90 16.88 9.91
C ILE A 245 -5.11 17.54 9.27
#